data_AF-A0A0R0BA78-F1
#
_entry.id   AF-A0A0R0BA78-F1
#
_cell.length_a   1.000
_cell.length_b   1.000
_cell.length_c   1.000
_cell.angle_alpha   90.00
_cell.angle_beta   90.00
_cell.angle_gamma   90.00
#
_symmetry.space_group_name_H-M   'P 1'
#
loop_
_entity.id
_entity.type
_entity.pdbx_description
1 polymer ?
#
loop_
_entity_poly.entity_id
_entity_poly.type
_entity_poly.pdbx_seq_one_letter_code
_entity_poly.pdbx_strand_id
1 'polypeptide(L)'
;MEALVRLLVFLFAAFASLSAHATDIASCSEPSGKGYYPETGVIKKADSGWEDEKISSGITKLTKNSGGEYDILFVDIRREIISARADGGTVIPLSRGAKSFSVLVVYPGKTAEVYTFLENTSGGLEYLHTLSRAGDEVFITKASVMQGVCSYIHFDQL
;
A
#
# COMPACT_ATOMS: atom_id res chain seq x y z
N MET A 1 -34.51 27.64 27.46
CA MET A 1 -34.64 26.32 26.78
C MET A 1 -33.91 26.33 25.44
N GLU A 2 -34.15 27.29 24.54
CA GLU A 2 -33.46 27.34 23.23
C GLU A 2 -31.93 27.45 23.27
N ALA A 3 -31.37 28.27 24.19
CA ALA A 3 -29.92 28.43 24.30
C ALA A 3 -29.20 27.14 24.72
N LEU A 4 -29.84 26.34 25.58
CA LEU A 4 -29.31 25.05 26.03
C LEU A 4 -29.30 24.03 24.88
N VAL A 5 -30.36 24.02 24.06
CA VAL A 5 -30.47 23.15 22.88
C VAL A 5 -29.42 23.54 21.82
N ARG A 6 -29.21 24.84 21.57
CA ARG A 6 -28.17 25.32 20.64
C ARG A 6 -26.76 24.95 21.11
N LEU A 7 -26.48 25.09 22.41
CA LEU A 7 -25.19 24.71 22.99
C LEU A 7 -24.92 23.20 22.88
N LEU A 8 -25.95 22.38 23.14
CA LEU A 8 -25.86 20.92 22.99
C LEU A 8 -25.63 20.49 21.54
N VAL A 9 -26.29 21.12 20.56
CA VAL A 9 -26.06 20.86 19.13
C VAL A 9 -24.64 21.26 18.71
N PHE A 10 -24.13 22.39 19.22
CA PHE A 10 -22.77 22.84 18.93
C PHE A 10 -21.71 21.92 19.53
N LEU A 11 -21.90 21.44 20.77
CA LEU A 11 -21.03 20.45 21.38
C LEU A 11 -21.06 19.12 20.61
N PHE A 12 -22.24 18.66 20.17
CA PHE A 12 -22.36 17.41 19.42
C PHE A 12 -21.63 17.48 18.05
N ALA A 13 -21.69 18.64 17.37
CA ALA A 13 -20.95 18.87 16.13
C ALA A 13 -19.43 18.93 16.34
N ALA A 14 -18.96 19.48 17.47
CA ALA A 14 -17.54 19.55 17.82
C ALA A 14 -16.95 18.18 18.20
N PHE A 15 -17.74 17.29 18.82
CA PHE A 15 -17.30 15.91 19.11
C PHE A 15 -17.30 15.02 17.88
N ALA A 16 -18.16 15.28 16.88
CA ALA A 16 -18.16 14.56 15.61
C ALA A 16 -16.93 14.87 14.72
N SER A 17 -16.12 15.86 15.07
CA SER A 17 -14.89 16.24 14.35
C SER A 17 -13.61 15.67 14.98
N LEU A 18 -13.71 14.79 15.99
CA LEU A 18 -12.58 13.98 16.44
C LEU A 18 -12.11 13.12 15.27
N SER A 19 -11.05 13.60 14.63
CA SER A 19 -10.52 13.03 13.41
C SER A 19 -9.98 11.64 13.73
N ALA A 20 -10.47 10.63 13.01
CA ALA A 20 -9.87 9.31 12.94
C ALA A 20 -8.48 9.45 12.30
N HIS A 21 -7.46 9.73 13.12
CA HIS A 21 -6.09 9.82 12.64
C HIS A 21 -5.63 8.43 12.20
N ALA A 22 -5.27 8.30 10.93
CA ALA A 22 -4.51 7.16 10.45
C ALA A 22 -3.07 7.28 10.97
N THR A 23 -2.57 6.20 11.55
CA THR A 23 -1.19 6.12 12.03
C THR A 23 -0.32 5.48 10.95
N ASP A 24 0.81 6.12 10.65
CA ASP A 24 1.84 5.54 9.78
C ASP A 24 2.59 4.43 10.55
N ILE A 25 2.48 3.19 10.08
CA ILE A 25 3.16 2.03 10.67
C ILE A 25 4.54 1.84 10.04
N ALA A 26 4.65 2.03 8.73
CA ALA A 26 5.91 1.89 8.01
C ALA A 26 6.02 2.94 6.91
N SER A 27 7.25 3.37 6.62
CA SER A 27 7.58 4.22 5.48
C SER A 27 8.80 3.68 4.77
N CYS A 28 8.62 3.35 3.50
CA CYS A 28 9.63 2.71 2.67
C CYS A 28 9.76 3.39 1.33
N SER A 29 10.88 3.15 0.65
CA SER A 29 11.20 3.86 -0.59
C SER A 29 12.07 3.05 -1.54
N GLU A 30 12.09 3.53 -2.79
CA GLU A 30 12.98 3.08 -3.86
C GLU A 30 12.95 1.58 -4.14
N PRO A 31 11.77 0.96 -4.32
CA PRO A 31 11.73 -0.46 -4.65
C PRO A 31 12.40 -0.72 -6.00
N SER A 32 13.19 -1.80 -6.05
CA SER A 32 13.81 -2.30 -7.26
C SER A 32 13.80 -3.83 -7.29
N GLY A 33 13.79 -4.42 -8.49
CA GLY A 33 13.76 -5.86 -8.66
C GLY A 33 13.51 -6.24 -10.11
N LYS A 34 12.70 -7.28 -10.30
CA LYS A 34 12.42 -7.85 -11.63
C LYS A 34 10.93 -7.87 -11.92
N GLY A 35 10.58 -7.53 -13.16
CA GLY A 35 9.26 -7.72 -13.75
C GLY A 35 9.32 -8.73 -14.88
N TYR A 36 8.29 -9.56 -15.02
CA TYR A 36 8.07 -10.41 -16.17
C TYR A 36 6.88 -9.89 -17.00
N TYR A 37 7.15 -9.66 -18.28
CA TYR A 37 6.20 -9.15 -19.26
C TYR A 37 5.89 -10.25 -20.29
N PRO A 38 4.77 -10.97 -20.20
CA PRO A 38 4.41 -12.01 -21.15
C PRO A 38 4.07 -11.44 -22.53
N GLU A 39 4.31 -12.21 -23.59
CA GLU A 39 3.85 -11.90 -24.96
C GLU A 39 2.32 -12.03 -25.03
N THR A 40 1.61 -10.96 -24.68
CA THR A 40 0.15 -10.88 -24.71
C THR A 40 -0.33 -9.43 -24.81
N GLY A 41 -1.54 -9.22 -25.33
CA GLY A 41 -2.13 -7.90 -25.52
C GLY A 41 -1.26 -7.02 -26.41
N VAL A 42 -0.69 -5.96 -25.83
CA VAL A 42 0.18 -4.99 -26.53
C VAL A 42 1.66 -5.36 -26.52
N ILE A 43 2.08 -6.33 -25.69
CA ILE A 43 3.47 -6.76 -25.58
C ILE A 43 3.78 -7.79 -26.66
N LYS A 44 4.74 -7.47 -27.53
CA LYS A 44 5.21 -8.36 -28.59
C LYS A 44 6.34 -9.26 -28.09
N LYS A 45 6.63 -10.34 -28.82
CA LYS A 45 7.76 -11.25 -28.51
C LYS A 45 9.07 -10.54 -28.20
N ALA A 46 9.41 -9.51 -28.99
CA ALA A 46 10.65 -8.76 -28.85
C ALA A 46 10.71 -7.93 -27.55
N ASP A 47 9.56 -7.58 -26.98
CA ASP A 47 9.41 -6.78 -25.77
C ASP A 47 8.99 -7.65 -24.56
N SER A 48 8.95 -8.98 -24.74
CA SER A 48 8.54 -9.93 -23.72
C SER A 48 9.75 -10.53 -22.99
N GLY A 49 9.60 -10.80 -21.69
CA GLY A 49 10.66 -11.40 -20.90
C GLY A 49 10.82 -10.78 -19.51
N TRP A 50 11.95 -11.10 -18.90
CA TRP A 50 12.36 -10.56 -17.60
C TRP A 50 13.11 -9.25 -17.80
N GLU A 51 12.65 -8.21 -17.11
CA GLU A 51 13.23 -6.87 -17.17
C GLU A 51 13.56 -6.37 -15.75
N ASP A 52 14.54 -5.48 -15.67
CA ASP A 52 14.80 -4.71 -14.45
C ASP A 52 13.67 -3.71 -14.23
N GLU A 53 13.13 -3.68 -13.01
CA GLU A 53 12.07 -2.76 -12.62
C GLU A 53 12.51 -1.94 -11.41
N LYS A 54 12.26 -0.64 -11.46
CA LYS A 54 12.55 0.29 -10.36
C LYS A 54 11.52 1.40 -10.31
N ILE A 55 11.05 1.73 -9.11
CA ILE A 55 10.21 2.91 -8.87
C ILE A 55 11.08 3.96 -8.18
N SER A 56 11.76 4.78 -8.98
CA SER A 56 12.63 5.85 -8.49
C SER A 56 11.82 6.91 -7.74
N SER A 57 12.29 7.31 -6.56
CA SER A 57 11.61 8.27 -5.67
C SER A 57 10.19 7.85 -5.23
N GLY A 58 9.80 6.59 -5.48
CA GLY A 58 8.56 6.04 -4.97
C GLY A 58 8.62 5.93 -3.44
N ILE A 59 7.57 6.41 -2.78
CA ILE A 59 7.36 6.22 -1.35
C ILE A 59 6.19 5.25 -1.21
N THR A 60 6.33 4.26 -0.32
CA THR A 60 5.26 3.33 0.07
C THR A 60 5.11 3.39 1.58
N LYS A 61 3.88 3.58 2.07
CA LYS A 61 3.58 3.57 3.50
C LYS A 61 2.52 2.53 3.82
N LEU A 62 2.70 1.83 4.93
CA LEU A 62 1.65 1.08 5.59
C LEU A 62 1.00 1.99 6.63
N THR A 63 -0.31 2.13 6.60
CA THR A 63 -1.06 2.89 7.59
C THR A 63 -2.17 2.05 8.21
N LYS A 64 -2.63 2.47 9.38
CA LYS A 64 -3.78 1.86 10.06
C LYS A 64 -4.66 2.95 10.64
N ASN A 65 -5.95 2.91 10.33
CA ASN A 65 -6.91 3.88 10.84
C ASN A 65 -7.37 3.52 12.27
N SER A 66 -8.13 4.42 12.89
CA SER A 66 -8.68 4.20 14.24
C SER A 66 -9.67 3.04 14.31
N GLY A 67 -10.25 2.62 13.18
CA GLY A 67 -11.08 1.41 13.07
C GLY A 67 -10.27 0.10 13.03
N GLY A 68 -8.94 0.20 13.04
CA GLY A 68 -8.04 -0.94 12.94
C GLY A 68 -7.84 -1.46 11.52
N GLU A 69 -8.36 -0.76 10.52
CA GLU A 69 -8.23 -1.16 9.13
C GLU A 69 -6.94 -0.62 8.53
N TYR A 70 -6.30 -1.44 7.70
CA TYR A 70 -5.04 -1.11 7.05
C TYR A 70 -5.25 -0.39 5.72
N ASP A 71 -4.23 0.35 5.29
CA ASP A 71 -4.14 0.90 3.94
C ASP A 71 -2.67 0.96 3.48
N ILE A 72 -2.48 0.94 2.17
CA ILE A 72 -1.19 1.22 1.53
C ILE A 72 -1.29 2.58 0.86
N LEU A 73 -0.41 3.50 1.24
CA LEU A 73 -0.25 4.77 0.56
C LEU A 73 0.99 4.71 -0.32
N PHE A 74 0.89 5.10 -1.58
CA PHE A 74 2.05 5.19 -2.46
C PHE A 74 2.05 6.46 -3.28
N VAL A 75 3.26 6.94 -3.62
CA VAL A 75 3.43 8.11 -4.47
C VAL A 75 3.61 7.66 -5.92
N ASP A 76 2.73 8.12 -6.81
CA ASP A 76 2.82 7.82 -8.24
C ASP A 76 3.75 8.79 -8.99
N ILE A 77 3.88 8.59 -10.31
CA ILE A 77 4.69 9.45 -11.18
C ILE A 77 4.22 10.91 -11.24
N ARG A 78 2.98 11.21 -10.83
CA ARG A 78 2.41 12.57 -10.75
C ARG A 78 2.71 13.24 -9.40
N ARG A 79 3.40 12.53 -8.49
CA ARG A 79 3.71 12.96 -7.11
C ARG A 79 2.47 13.11 -6.24
N GLU A 80 1.38 12.45 -6.61
CA GLU A 80 0.18 12.38 -5.79
C GLU A 80 0.30 11.21 -4.81
N ILE A 81 -0.19 11.39 -3.60
CA ILE A 81 -0.32 10.30 -2.62
C ILE A 81 -1.62 9.56 -2.95
N ILE A 82 -1.50 8.31 -3.36
CA ILE A 82 -2.61 7.42 -3.67
C ILE A 82 -2.84 6.48 -2.50
N SER A 83 -4.09 6.37 -2.05
CA SER A 83 -4.55 5.34 -1.12
C SER A 83 -5.05 4.15 -1.91
N ALA A 84 -4.52 2.96 -1.61
CA ALA A 84 -4.96 1.72 -2.25
C ALA A 84 -6.46 1.50 -2.05
N ARG A 85 -6.97 1.80 -0.86
CA ARG A 85 -8.41 1.70 -0.57
C ARG A 85 -9.25 2.72 -1.32
N ALA A 86 -8.79 3.97 -1.39
CA ALA A 86 -9.49 5.02 -2.14
C ALA A 86 -9.50 4.74 -3.66
N ASP A 87 -8.49 4.03 -4.17
CA ASP A 87 -8.38 3.60 -5.56
C ASP A 87 -9.12 2.28 -5.85
N GLY A 88 -9.96 1.81 -4.92
CA GLY A 88 -10.82 0.65 -5.08
C GLY A 88 -10.19 -0.70 -4.68
N GLY A 89 -9.02 -0.67 -4.05
CA GLY A 89 -8.36 -1.84 -3.49
C GLY A 89 -8.96 -2.27 -2.15
N THR A 90 -8.98 -3.58 -1.91
CA THR A 90 -9.26 -4.15 -0.58
C THR A 90 -7.94 -4.56 0.06
N VAL A 91 -7.64 -4.05 1.25
CA VAL A 91 -6.39 -4.32 1.99
C VAL A 91 -6.66 -5.31 3.12
N ILE A 92 -5.99 -6.46 3.07
CA ILE A 92 -6.23 -7.62 3.93
C ILE A 92 -4.92 -8.01 4.61
N PRO A 93 -4.85 -8.10 5.95
CA PRO A 93 -3.70 -8.70 6.62
C PRO A 93 -3.48 -10.14 6.14
N LEU A 94 -2.27 -10.44 5.66
CA LEU A 94 -1.93 -11.75 5.09
C LEU A 94 -1.08 -12.58 6.06
N SER A 95 -0.08 -11.99 6.70
CA SER A 95 0.74 -12.66 7.71
C SER A 95 1.24 -11.70 8.78
N ARG A 96 1.48 -12.22 9.99
CA ARG A 96 2.01 -11.46 11.13
C ARG A 96 3.01 -12.32 11.90
N GLY A 97 4.19 -11.77 12.12
CA GLY A 97 5.23 -12.27 13.01
C GLY A 97 5.74 -11.15 13.91
N ALA A 98 6.71 -11.46 14.77
CA ALA A 98 7.30 -10.47 15.69
C ALA A 98 8.10 -9.37 14.97
N LYS A 99 8.67 -9.71 13.80
CA LYS A 99 9.53 -8.84 12.98
C LYS A 99 9.14 -8.82 11.51
N SER A 100 7.92 -9.25 11.22
CA SER A 100 7.40 -9.30 9.86
C SER A 100 5.89 -9.11 9.85
N PHE A 101 5.39 -8.43 8.84
CA PHE A 101 3.98 -8.26 8.60
C PHE A 101 3.72 -8.12 7.12
N SER A 102 2.67 -8.75 6.62
CA SER A 102 2.26 -8.58 5.23
C SER A 102 0.80 -8.25 5.10
N VAL A 103 0.50 -7.46 4.07
CA VAL A 103 -0.85 -7.19 3.60
C VAL A 103 -0.98 -7.60 2.14
N LEU A 104 -2.14 -8.15 1.80
CA LEU A 104 -2.60 -8.38 0.45
C LEU A 104 -3.53 -7.22 0.06
N VAL A 105 -3.24 -6.56 -1.05
CA VAL A 105 -4.10 -5.59 -1.69
C VAL A 105 -4.71 -6.23 -2.92
N VAL A 106 -6.04 -6.29 -3.00
CA VAL A 106 -6.76 -6.84 -4.15
C VAL A 106 -7.58 -5.76 -4.83
N TYR A 107 -7.33 -5.56 -6.11
CA TYR A 107 -8.16 -4.77 -7.02
C TYR A 107 -8.88 -5.75 -7.95
N PRO A 108 -10.18 -6.07 -7.70
CA PRO A 108 -10.91 -7.07 -8.45
C PRO A 108 -10.80 -6.86 -9.96
N GLY A 109 -10.53 -7.93 -10.71
CA GLY A 109 -10.40 -7.90 -12.18
C GLY A 109 -9.10 -7.28 -12.72
N LYS A 110 -8.24 -6.71 -11.86
CA LYS A 110 -7.06 -5.94 -12.29
C LYS A 110 -5.73 -6.47 -11.77
N THR A 111 -5.55 -6.44 -10.45
CA THR A 111 -4.24 -6.67 -9.85
C THR A 111 -4.37 -7.17 -8.42
N ALA A 112 -3.45 -8.03 -8.01
CA ALA A 112 -3.22 -8.39 -6.61
C ALA A 112 -1.77 -8.07 -6.25
N GLU A 113 -1.57 -7.42 -5.11
CA GLU A 113 -0.27 -6.96 -4.65
C GLU A 113 -0.06 -7.42 -3.21
N VAL A 114 1.12 -7.94 -2.90
CA VAL A 114 1.51 -8.29 -1.54
C VAL A 114 2.65 -7.37 -1.12
N TYR A 115 2.43 -6.65 -0.02
CA TYR A 115 3.44 -5.83 0.62
C TYR A 115 3.86 -6.52 1.92
N THR A 116 5.12 -6.92 2.00
CA THR A 116 5.70 -7.53 3.19
C THR A 116 6.72 -6.59 3.80
N PHE A 117 6.52 -6.18 5.03
CA PHE A 117 7.42 -5.33 5.82
C PHE A 117 8.15 -6.21 6.82
N LEU A 118 9.48 -6.14 6.86
CA LEU A 118 10.26 -7.02 7.73
C LEU A 118 11.58 -6.40 8.20
N GLU A 119 12.04 -6.87 9.35
CA GLU A 119 13.40 -6.65 9.83
C GLU A 119 14.24 -7.89 9.54
N ASN A 120 15.33 -7.72 8.80
CA ASN A 120 16.23 -8.82 8.47
C ASN A 120 17.14 -9.18 9.66
N THR A 121 17.92 -10.26 9.52
CA THR A 121 18.79 -10.76 10.60
C THR A 121 19.93 -9.81 10.97
N SER A 122 20.25 -8.84 10.11
CA SER A 122 21.23 -7.79 10.38
C SER A 122 20.62 -6.53 11.01
N GLY A 123 19.31 -6.52 11.29
CA GLY A 123 18.59 -5.37 11.84
C GLY A 123 18.17 -4.34 10.80
N GLY A 124 18.36 -4.62 9.50
CA GLY A 124 17.90 -3.77 8.41
C GLY A 124 16.40 -3.87 8.21
N LEU A 125 15.74 -2.73 7.98
CA LEU A 125 14.31 -2.67 7.70
C LEU A 125 14.09 -2.61 6.19
N GLU A 126 13.33 -3.55 5.66
CA GLU A 126 13.03 -3.64 4.24
C GLU A 126 11.57 -3.98 4.00
N TYR A 127 11.13 -3.74 2.77
CA TYR A 127 9.87 -4.26 2.31
C TYR A 127 10.01 -4.97 0.97
N LEU A 128 9.18 -5.98 0.79
CA LEU A 128 9.02 -6.72 -0.44
C LEU A 128 7.67 -6.38 -1.04
N HIS A 129 7.66 -6.08 -2.34
CA HIS A 129 6.45 -5.87 -3.12
C HIS A 129 6.37 -6.94 -4.21
N THR A 130 5.38 -7.82 -4.08
CA THR A 130 5.04 -8.79 -5.12
C THR A 130 3.76 -8.34 -5.80
N LEU A 131 3.74 -8.32 -7.12
CA LEU A 131 2.58 -7.89 -7.90
C LEU A 131 2.23 -8.96 -8.93
N SER A 132 0.93 -9.23 -9.03
CA SER A 132 0.31 -9.97 -10.10
C SER A 132 -0.71 -9.06 -10.77
N ARG A 133 -0.45 -8.65 -12.00
CA ARG A 133 -1.32 -7.81 -12.80
C ARG A 133 -1.75 -8.58 -14.03
N ALA A 134 -3.00 -8.97 -14.05
CA ALA A 134 -3.60 -9.73 -15.13
C ALA A 134 -5.11 -9.53 -15.11
N GLY A 135 -5.73 -9.61 -16.28
CA GLY A 135 -7.17 -9.42 -16.45
C GLY A 135 -7.48 -8.50 -17.62
N ASP A 136 -8.76 -8.42 -17.99
CA ASP A 136 -9.19 -7.64 -19.15
C ASP A 136 -9.21 -6.13 -18.88
N GLU A 137 -9.17 -5.72 -17.60
CA GLU A 137 -9.19 -4.32 -17.17
C GLU A 137 -7.80 -3.67 -17.05
N VAL A 138 -6.74 -4.38 -17.44
CA VAL A 138 -5.36 -3.87 -17.39
C VAL A 138 -4.74 -3.81 -18.78
N PHE A 139 -4.05 -2.71 -19.06
CA PHE A 139 -3.42 -2.50 -20.37
C PHE A 139 -2.17 -3.37 -20.59
N ILE A 140 -1.40 -3.61 -19.52
CA ILE A 140 -0.18 -4.41 -19.55
C ILE A 140 -0.27 -5.47 -18.45
N THR A 141 -0.32 -6.72 -18.88
CA THR A 141 -0.17 -7.89 -18.02
C THR A 141 1.29 -7.99 -17.59
N LYS A 142 1.53 -8.16 -16.28
CA LYS A 142 2.87 -8.41 -15.75
C LYS A 142 2.82 -9.07 -14.38
N ALA A 143 3.94 -9.69 -14.00
CA ALA A 143 4.22 -10.07 -12.62
C ALA A 143 5.53 -9.42 -12.19
N SER A 144 5.68 -9.01 -10.93
CA SER A 144 6.94 -8.45 -10.45
C SER A 144 7.22 -8.79 -9.00
N VAL A 145 8.50 -8.81 -8.66
CA VAL A 145 9.00 -8.90 -7.28
C VAL A 145 10.06 -7.82 -7.11
N MET A 146 9.84 -6.94 -6.12
CA MET A 146 10.74 -5.84 -5.80
C MET A 146 11.05 -5.79 -4.31
N GLN A 147 12.22 -5.27 -3.98
CA GLN A 147 12.65 -4.99 -2.62
C GLN A 147 12.97 -3.50 -2.51
N GLY A 148 12.60 -2.88 -1.39
CA GLY A 148 12.97 -1.51 -1.06
C GLY A 148 13.31 -1.38 0.43
N VAL A 149 13.80 -0.20 0.80
CA VAL A 149 14.31 0.07 2.16
C VAL A 149 13.27 0.85 2.94
N CYS A 150 13.12 0.53 4.22
CA CYS A 150 12.24 1.27 5.13
C CYS A 150 13.04 2.16 6.08
N SER A 151 12.59 3.40 6.25
CA SER A 151 13.15 4.30 7.26
C SER A 151 12.72 3.92 8.67
N TYR A 152 11.49 3.39 8.80
CA TYR A 152 10.96 2.84 10.04
C TYR A 152 9.89 1.79 9.78
N ILE A 153 9.69 0.91 10.76
CA ILE A 153 8.57 -0.03 10.86
C ILE A 153 8.20 -0.17 12.35
N HIS A 154 6.97 0.21 12.70
CA HIS A 154 6.42 0.13 14.06
C HIS A 154 5.64 -1.18 14.27
N PHE A 155 6.34 -2.30 14.46
CA PHE A 155 5.70 -3.62 14.64
C PHE A 155 4.77 -3.70 15.86
N ASP A 156 4.99 -2.85 16.86
CA ASP A 156 4.16 -2.71 18.07
C ASP A 156 2.79 -2.06 17.80
N GLN A 157 2.60 -1.45 16.63
CA GLN A 157 1.37 -0.73 16.24
C GLN A 157 0.48 -1.52 15.26
N LEU A 158 0.87 -2.76 14.93
CA LEU A 158 0.11 -3.71 14.12
C LEU A 158 -1.10 -4.29 14.85
#